data_AF-A0A7E5VKG6-F1
#
_entry.id   AF-A0A7E5VKG6-F1
#
_cell.length_a   1.000
_cell.length_b   1.000
_cell.length_c   1.000
_cell.angle_alpha   90.00
_cell.angle_beta   90.00
_cell.angle_gamma   90.00
#
_symmetry.space_group_name_H-M   'P 1'
#
loop_
_entity.id
_entity.type
_entity.pdbx_description
1 polymer ?
#
loop_
_entity_poly.entity_id
_entity_poly.type
_entity_poly.pdbx_seq_one_letter_code
_entity_poly.pdbx_strand_id
1 'polypeptide(L)'
;MAHPKEVGGYKLGALIIEGKTKQVFDLPNEPGLCLLLNKDRITAGDGVKAHDLEGKAAISNQTTAKVFNILKEAGIKTSFVKIASPTAFVSKKCEMIPIEWVTRRLATGSFLKRNPGVPEGFRFCPPKQETFFKDDANHDPQWSEEQIVCAKFKFNGLTIGQDEVDYMRKATILVFEILEKAWALRDCALIDMKIEFGVDSEGNILLADVIDSDSWRLWPSGDKRLMVDKQVYRNLTTVTAADLDTVKRNFSWVKDQLDFLTPNVHHKVVVFMGSPADLEHCQKIAKAARDLGLNVDLRVTSAHKATEETLRIMQQYEDTHGALVFIAVAGRSNGLGPVLSGNTSYPVINCPPPSDKLVQDIWSSLSVPSGLGCSTVIYPDSAALMAAQIIGLQDYIVWARLRVKQLEMATALRQADKKIRN
;
A
#
# COMPACT_ATOMS: atom_id res chain seq x y z
N MET A 1 -14.35 -31.57 -18.15
CA MET A 1 -15.60 -30.79 -18.15
C MET A 1 -15.41 -29.60 -19.06
N ALA A 2 -16.43 -29.16 -19.78
CA ALA A 2 -16.35 -27.94 -20.57
C ALA A 2 -16.21 -26.72 -19.63
N HIS A 3 -15.27 -25.82 -19.92
CA HIS A 3 -15.13 -24.57 -19.18
C HIS A 3 -16.36 -23.68 -19.39
N PRO A 4 -16.69 -22.79 -18.43
CA PRO A 4 -17.76 -21.82 -18.63
C PRO A 4 -17.49 -20.98 -19.88
N LYS A 5 -18.53 -20.69 -20.66
CA LYS A 5 -18.42 -19.82 -21.85
C LYS A 5 -18.51 -18.33 -21.49
N GLU A 6 -19.08 -18.03 -20.34
CA GLU A 6 -19.30 -16.67 -19.85
C GLU A 6 -19.27 -16.65 -18.32
N VAL A 7 -18.72 -15.58 -17.74
CA VAL A 7 -18.74 -15.33 -16.29
C VAL A 7 -18.97 -13.84 -16.05
N GLY A 8 -20.02 -13.48 -15.30
CA GLY A 8 -20.25 -12.09 -14.91
C GLY A 8 -20.46 -11.11 -16.06
N GLY A 9 -21.08 -11.56 -17.16
CA GLY A 9 -21.26 -10.75 -18.39
C GLY A 9 -20.05 -10.75 -19.33
N TYR A 10 -18.96 -11.42 -18.96
CA TYR A 10 -17.75 -11.51 -19.79
C TYR A 10 -17.72 -12.81 -20.58
N LYS A 11 -17.72 -12.71 -21.92
CA LYS A 11 -17.47 -13.84 -22.82
C LYS A 11 -16.04 -14.34 -22.63
N LEU A 12 -15.87 -15.60 -22.28
CA LEU A 12 -14.56 -16.20 -22.06
C LEU A 12 -13.95 -16.70 -23.37
N GLY A 13 -12.69 -16.34 -23.59
CA GLY A 13 -11.85 -16.84 -24.67
C GLY A 13 -11.11 -18.11 -24.27
N ALA A 14 -9.90 -18.28 -24.81
CA ALA A 14 -9.05 -19.41 -24.50
C ALA A 14 -8.63 -19.42 -23.01
N LEU A 15 -8.50 -20.62 -22.43
CA LEU A 15 -7.85 -20.81 -21.14
C LEU A 15 -6.35 -20.52 -21.31
N ILE A 16 -5.84 -19.55 -20.57
CA ILE A 16 -4.43 -19.13 -20.60
C ILE A 16 -3.61 -19.98 -19.64
N ILE A 17 -4.10 -20.13 -18.40
CA ILE A 17 -3.42 -20.91 -17.36
C ILE A 17 -4.45 -21.55 -16.44
N GLU A 18 -4.18 -22.80 -16.05
CA GLU A 18 -4.93 -23.49 -15.02
C GLU A 18 -3.99 -23.88 -13.88
N GLY A 19 -4.23 -23.28 -12.71
CA GLY A 19 -3.52 -23.60 -11.47
C GLY A 19 -4.35 -24.48 -10.54
N LYS A 20 -3.77 -24.77 -9.37
CA LYS A 20 -4.41 -25.59 -8.31
C LYS A 20 -5.72 -24.95 -7.80
N THR A 21 -5.75 -23.63 -7.65
CA THR A 21 -6.86 -22.89 -7.01
C THR A 21 -7.56 -21.89 -7.92
N LYS A 22 -7.08 -21.67 -9.15
CA LYS A 22 -7.60 -20.65 -10.07
C LYS A 22 -7.42 -21.05 -11.52
N GLN A 23 -8.23 -20.48 -12.39
CA GLN A 23 -8.12 -20.53 -13.85
C GLN A 23 -8.08 -19.11 -14.39
N VAL A 24 -7.34 -18.87 -15.47
CA VAL A 24 -7.26 -17.56 -16.11
C VAL A 24 -7.67 -17.70 -17.56
N PHE A 25 -8.66 -16.92 -17.95
CA PHE A 25 -9.23 -16.92 -19.30
C PHE A 25 -8.91 -15.61 -20.01
N ASP A 26 -8.68 -15.70 -21.31
CA ASP A 26 -8.61 -14.54 -22.18
C ASP A 26 -9.98 -13.86 -22.29
N LEU A 27 -9.99 -12.54 -22.47
CA LEU A 27 -11.21 -11.77 -22.73
C LEU A 27 -11.16 -11.18 -24.15
N PRO A 28 -11.69 -11.89 -25.17
CA PRO A 28 -11.50 -11.52 -26.58
C PRO A 28 -12.15 -10.17 -26.93
N ASN A 29 -13.16 -9.74 -26.18
CA ASN A 29 -13.86 -8.47 -26.39
C ASN A 29 -13.20 -7.30 -25.62
N GLU A 30 -12.20 -7.58 -24.78
CA GLU A 30 -11.56 -6.61 -23.89
C GLU A 30 -10.03 -6.72 -24.02
N PRO A 31 -9.45 -6.16 -25.10
CA PRO A 31 -8.02 -6.31 -25.40
C PRO A 31 -7.11 -5.92 -24.23
N GLY A 32 -6.11 -6.74 -23.94
CA GLY A 32 -5.17 -6.51 -22.84
C GLY A 32 -5.69 -6.92 -21.45
N LEU A 33 -6.93 -7.41 -21.35
CA LEU A 33 -7.52 -7.90 -20.09
C LEU A 33 -7.68 -9.42 -20.09
N CYS A 34 -7.71 -10.00 -18.90
CA CYS A 34 -8.03 -11.39 -18.65
C CYS A 34 -8.97 -11.52 -17.45
N LEU A 35 -9.62 -12.67 -17.34
CA LEU A 35 -10.49 -13.00 -16.21
C LEU A 35 -9.86 -14.10 -15.37
N LEU A 36 -9.69 -13.83 -14.08
CA LEU A 36 -9.27 -14.82 -13.09
C LEU A 36 -10.50 -15.38 -12.40
N LEU A 37 -10.69 -16.70 -12.52
CA LEU A 37 -11.77 -17.45 -11.90
C LEU A 37 -11.21 -18.34 -10.79
N ASN A 38 -11.61 -18.08 -9.55
CA ASN A 38 -11.21 -18.90 -8.40
C ASN A 38 -12.00 -20.22 -8.36
N LYS A 39 -11.35 -21.27 -7.87
CA LYS A 39 -11.93 -22.61 -7.66
C LYS A 39 -12.20 -22.85 -6.17
N ASP A 40 -13.25 -23.61 -5.88
CA ASP A 40 -13.60 -24.07 -4.53
C ASP A 40 -12.67 -25.19 -4.05
N ARG A 41 -11.37 -24.92 -4.04
CA ARG A 41 -10.34 -25.91 -3.74
C ARG A 41 -9.27 -25.34 -2.82
N ILE A 42 -8.85 -26.13 -1.85
CA ILE A 42 -7.73 -25.83 -0.95
C ILE A 42 -6.65 -26.90 -1.09
N THR A 43 -5.38 -26.47 -1.12
CA THR A 43 -4.22 -27.35 -1.36
C THR A 43 -3.06 -27.03 -0.43
N ALA A 44 -2.26 -28.02 -0.03
CA ALA A 44 -1.03 -27.85 0.75
C ALA A 44 0.02 -28.89 0.37
N GLY A 45 1.30 -28.58 0.60
CA GLY A 45 2.44 -29.44 0.24
C GLY A 45 2.45 -29.73 -1.26
N ASP A 46 2.53 -28.68 -2.07
CA ASP A 46 2.58 -28.76 -3.54
C ASP A 46 1.43 -29.51 -4.22
N GLY A 47 0.30 -29.63 -3.52
CA GLY A 47 -0.91 -30.29 -4.03
C GLY A 47 -1.08 -31.72 -3.53
N VAL A 48 -0.14 -32.27 -2.77
CA VAL A 48 -0.25 -33.60 -2.15
C VAL A 48 -1.48 -33.69 -1.24
N LYS A 49 -1.75 -32.63 -0.47
CA LYS A 49 -2.98 -32.52 0.33
C LYS A 49 -3.95 -31.58 -0.37
N ALA A 50 -5.05 -32.10 -0.92
CA ALA A 50 -6.05 -31.31 -1.63
C ALA A 50 -7.48 -31.74 -1.25
N HIS A 51 -8.36 -30.77 -1.00
CA HIS A 51 -9.77 -31.00 -0.72
C HIS A 51 -10.62 -29.94 -1.41
N ASP A 52 -11.85 -30.30 -1.74
CA ASP A 52 -12.87 -29.34 -2.16
C ASP A 52 -13.36 -28.57 -0.92
N LEU A 53 -13.55 -27.27 -1.09
CA LEU A 53 -14.02 -26.37 -0.03
C LEU A 53 -15.01 -25.39 -0.63
N GLU A 54 -16.27 -25.81 -0.67
CA GLU A 54 -17.36 -25.03 -1.26
C GLU A 54 -17.42 -23.61 -0.69
N GLY A 55 -17.56 -22.61 -1.55
CA GLY A 55 -17.60 -21.19 -1.19
C GLY A 55 -16.23 -20.54 -0.94
N LYS A 56 -15.12 -21.30 -0.89
CA LYS A 56 -13.77 -20.74 -0.77
C LYS A 56 -13.44 -19.81 -1.94
N ALA A 57 -13.89 -20.12 -3.16
CA ALA A 57 -13.65 -19.30 -4.35
C ALA A 57 -14.17 -17.87 -4.17
N ALA A 58 -15.39 -17.74 -3.63
CA ALA A 58 -16.01 -16.45 -3.38
C ALA A 58 -15.28 -15.68 -2.27
N ILE A 59 -14.92 -16.37 -1.18
CA ILE A 59 -14.15 -15.78 -0.09
C ILE A 59 -12.79 -15.28 -0.57
N SER A 60 -12.07 -16.09 -1.36
CA SER A 60 -10.75 -15.76 -1.89
C SER A 60 -10.81 -14.57 -2.87
N ASN A 61 -11.83 -14.55 -3.73
CA ASN A 61 -12.06 -13.46 -4.67
C ASN A 61 -12.33 -12.13 -3.95
N GLN A 62 -13.23 -12.13 -2.96
CA GLN A 62 -13.54 -10.93 -2.18
C GLN A 62 -12.35 -10.46 -1.35
N THR A 63 -11.61 -11.38 -0.73
CA THR A 63 -10.38 -11.07 0.02
C THR A 63 -9.37 -10.38 -0.89
N THR A 64 -9.09 -10.98 -2.05
CA THR A 64 -8.17 -10.44 -3.05
C THR A 64 -8.60 -9.06 -3.56
N ALA A 65 -9.88 -8.89 -3.88
CA ALA A 65 -10.40 -7.60 -4.36
C ALA A 65 -10.29 -6.49 -3.31
N LYS A 66 -10.62 -6.77 -2.04
CA LYS A 66 -10.48 -5.79 -0.94
C LYS A 66 -9.01 -5.41 -0.73
N VAL A 67 -8.11 -6.39 -0.70
CA VAL A 67 -6.66 -6.15 -0.57
C VAL A 67 -6.13 -5.32 -1.75
N PHE A 68 -6.46 -5.67 -2.99
CA PHE A 68 -6.00 -4.91 -4.14
C PHE A 68 -6.58 -3.50 -4.19
N ASN A 69 -7.82 -3.28 -3.75
CA ASN A 69 -8.37 -1.93 -3.65
C ASN A 69 -7.61 -1.07 -2.63
N ILE A 70 -7.27 -1.61 -1.46
CA ILE A 70 -6.42 -0.92 -0.46
C ILE A 70 -5.08 -0.54 -1.08
N LEU A 71 -4.43 -1.48 -1.77
CA LEU A 71 -3.12 -1.24 -2.39
C LEU A 71 -3.20 -0.22 -3.54
N LYS A 72 -4.27 -0.25 -4.35
CA LYS A 72 -4.52 0.75 -5.39
C LYS A 72 -4.76 2.14 -4.81
N GLU A 73 -5.53 2.23 -3.73
CA GLU A 73 -5.78 3.50 -3.03
C GLU A 73 -4.49 4.11 -2.43
N ALA A 74 -3.57 3.25 -1.99
CA ALA A 74 -2.22 3.64 -1.59
C ALA A 74 -1.32 4.06 -2.77
N GLY A 75 -1.67 3.73 -4.01
CA GLY A 75 -0.91 4.04 -5.22
C GLY A 75 -0.01 2.90 -5.72
N ILE A 76 -0.08 1.70 -5.14
CA ILE A 76 0.65 0.54 -5.66
C ILE A 76 0.11 0.17 -7.05
N LYS A 77 1.02 -0.07 -7.99
CA LYS A 77 0.68 -0.52 -9.34
C LYS A 77 0.30 -2.00 -9.32
N THR A 78 -0.98 -2.30 -9.57
CA THR A 78 -1.53 -3.66 -9.54
C THR A 78 -2.16 -4.05 -10.87
N SER A 79 -2.21 -5.35 -11.18
CA SER A 79 -2.94 -5.86 -12.34
C SER A 79 -4.47 -5.84 -12.14
N PHE A 80 -4.97 -5.82 -10.90
CA PHE A 80 -6.39 -5.84 -10.58
C PHE A 80 -7.18 -4.65 -11.17
N VAL A 81 -8.23 -4.96 -11.94
CA VAL A 81 -9.14 -3.96 -12.51
C VAL A 81 -10.39 -3.82 -11.64
N LYS A 82 -11.22 -4.87 -11.59
CA LYS A 82 -12.49 -4.90 -10.84
C LYS A 82 -13.01 -6.32 -10.67
N ILE A 83 -13.94 -6.52 -9.73
CA ILE A 83 -14.70 -7.77 -9.60
C ILE A 83 -15.59 -7.96 -10.84
N ALA A 84 -15.67 -9.20 -11.34
CA ALA A 84 -16.56 -9.60 -12.43
C ALA A 84 -17.77 -10.40 -11.93
N SER A 85 -17.56 -11.27 -10.94
CA SER A 85 -18.60 -12.09 -10.31
C SER A 85 -18.19 -12.40 -8.86
N PRO A 86 -19.05 -13.05 -8.04
CA PRO A 86 -18.65 -13.45 -6.70
C PRO A 86 -17.35 -14.27 -6.63
N THR A 87 -17.02 -15.03 -7.66
CA THR A 87 -15.85 -15.94 -7.72
C THR A 87 -14.77 -15.51 -8.72
N ALA A 88 -14.96 -14.41 -9.44
CA ALA A 88 -14.03 -13.96 -10.46
C ALA A 88 -13.78 -12.45 -10.46
N PHE A 89 -12.61 -12.06 -10.98
CA PHE A 89 -12.24 -10.67 -11.20
C PHE A 89 -11.52 -10.48 -12.53
N VAL A 90 -11.60 -9.25 -13.05
CA VAL A 90 -10.88 -8.83 -14.26
C VAL A 90 -9.53 -8.26 -13.86
N SER A 91 -8.48 -8.66 -14.57
CA SER A 91 -7.11 -8.21 -14.40
C SER A 91 -6.53 -7.75 -15.73
N LYS A 92 -5.57 -6.83 -15.69
CA LYS A 92 -4.64 -6.61 -16.79
C LYS A 92 -3.89 -7.91 -17.06
N LYS A 93 -3.75 -8.26 -18.33
CA LYS A 93 -2.98 -9.42 -18.78
C LYS A 93 -1.49 -9.12 -18.59
N CYS A 94 -0.80 -10.03 -17.91
CA CYS A 94 0.63 -9.91 -17.62
C CYS A 94 1.34 -11.23 -17.95
N GLU A 95 2.60 -11.14 -18.37
CA GLU A 95 3.51 -12.29 -18.33
C GLU A 95 4.10 -12.39 -16.91
N MET A 96 3.80 -13.49 -16.21
CA MET A 96 4.17 -13.66 -14.81
C MET A 96 5.66 -13.95 -14.65
N ILE A 97 6.30 -13.25 -13.72
CA ILE A 97 7.68 -13.52 -13.32
C ILE A 97 7.65 -14.72 -12.36
N PRO A 98 8.36 -15.84 -12.63
CA PRO A 98 8.25 -17.09 -11.87
C PRO A 98 9.03 -17.05 -10.54
N ILE A 99 8.84 -15.99 -9.76
CA ILE A 99 9.47 -15.77 -8.46
C ILE A 99 8.38 -15.48 -7.44
N GLU A 100 8.40 -16.25 -6.36
CA GLU A 100 7.64 -15.98 -5.15
C GLU A 100 8.42 -15.00 -4.27
N TRP A 101 7.84 -13.82 -4.02
CA TRP A 101 8.44 -12.79 -3.19
C TRP A 101 7.86 -12.86 -1.79
N VAL A 102 8.67 -13.30 -0.83
CA VAL A 102 8.23 -13.50 0.55
C VAL A 102 8.81 -12.43 1.45
N THR A 103 7.94 -11.78 2.24
CA THR A 103 8.35 -10.83 3.29
C THR A 103 7.97 -11.36 4.66
N ARG A 104 8.84 -11.20 5.66
CA ARG A 104 8.63 -11.65 7.03
C ARG A 104 8.87 -10.53 8.03
N ARG A 105 7.95 -10.37 8.99
CA ARG A 105 8.19 -9.61 10.21
C ARG A 105 8.72 -10.48 11.33
N LEU A 106 8.21 -11.70 11.49
CA LEU A 106 8.70 -12.65 12.49
C LEU A 106 9.25 -13.92 11.84
N ALA A 107 10.23 -14.54 12.48
CA ALA A 107 10.73 -15.85 12.11
C ALA A 107 9.71 -16.94 12.51
N THR A 108 9.18 -17.63 11.52
CA THR A 108 8.34 -18.84 11.66
C THR A 108 8.44 -19.71 10.40
N GLY A 109 7.75 -20.84 10.38
CA GLY A 109 7.60 -21.68 9.19
C GLY A 109 8.93 -22.15 8.60
N SER A 110 9.07 -22.04 7.28
CA SER A 110 10.24 -22.57 6.56
C SER A 110 11.53 -21.80 6.86
N PHE A 111 11.46 -20.57 7.36
CA PHE A 111 12.63 -19.81 7.79
C PHE A 111 13.39 -20.52 8.91
N LEU A 112 12.68 -21.02 9.93
CA LEU A 112 13.28 -21.71 11.08
C LEU A 112 13.97 -23.02 10.66
N LYS A 113 13.41 -23.72 9.67
CA LYS A 113 14.01 -24.93 9.11
C LYS A 113 15.34 -24.65 8.41
N ARG A 114 15.44 -23.54 7.68
CA ARG A 114 16.66 -23.13 6.97
C ARG A 114 17.70 -22.48 7.90
N ASN A 115 17.27 -21.97 9.05
CA ASN A 115 18.12 -21.22 9.99
C ASN A 115 18.04 -21.83 11.41
N PRO A 116 18.61 -23.03 11.61
CA PRO A 116 18.60 -23.68 12.92
C PRO A 116 19.28 -22.79 13.96
N GLY A 117 18.69 -22.69 15.15
CA GLY A 117 19.15 -21.84 16.25
C GLY A 117 18.42 -20.48 16.34
N VAL A 118 17.70 -20.05 15.30
CA VAL A 118 16.83 -18.86 15.41
C VAL A 118 15.53 -19.26 16.13
N PRO A 119 15.12 -18.55 17.20
CA PRO A 119 13.88 -18.84 17.89
C PRO A 119 12.66 -18.37 17.09
N GLU A 120 11.53 -19.08 17.22
CA GLU A 120 10.25 -18.61 16.69
C GLU A 120 9.86 -17.28 17.35
N GLY A 121 9.36 -16.34 16.55
CA GLY A 121 9.03 -14.99 17.01
C GLY A 121 10.19 -14.00 16.97
N PHE A 122 11.40 -14.40 16.53
CA PHE A 122 12.48 -13.45 16.25
C PHE A 122 12.01 -12.38 15.26
N ARG A 123 12.15 -11.10 15.60
CA ARG A 123 11.62 -9.98 14.80
C ARG A 123 12.68 -9.44 13.83
N PHE A 124 12.28 -9.27 12.58
CA PHE A 124 13.09 -8.61 11.54
C PHE A 124 12.75 -7.13 11.45
N CYS A 125 13.77 -6.27 11.61
CA CYS A 125 13.69 -4.83 11.44
C CYS A 125 14.91 -4.35 10.63
N PRO A 126 14.76 -3.99 9.33
CA PRO A 126 13.53 -3.98 8.51
C PRO A 126 12.96 -5.39 8.24
N PRO A 127 11.73 -5.52 7.68
CA PRO A 127 11.19 -6.83 7.28
C PRO A 127 12.18 -7.61 6.41
N LYS A 128 12.34 -8.90 6.68
CA LYS A 128 13.19 -9.77 5.87
C LYS A 128 12.47 -10.09 4.57
N GLN A 129 13.09 -9.82 3.43
CA GLN A 129 12.61 -10.24 2.12
C GLN A 129 13.46 -11.42 1.60
N GLU A 130 12.79 -12.39 0.98
CA GLU A 130 13.36 -13.59 0.37
C GLU A 130 12.68 -13.85 -0.99
N THR A 131 13.37 -14.57 -1.87
CA THR A 131 12.86 -14.98 -3.19
C THR A 131 12.93 -16.49 -3.36
N PHE A 132 11.91 -17.09 -3.96
CA PHE A 132 11.85 -18.52 -4.28
C PHE A 132 11.44 -18.70 -5.74
N PHE A 133 12.16 -19.54 -6.48
CA PHE A 133 11.83 -19.83 -7.87
C PHE A 133 10.68 -20.81 -7.95
N LYS A 134 9.68 -20.53 -8.78
CA LYS A 134 8.50 -21.39 -8.95
C LYS A 134 8.88 -22.66 -9.70
N ASP A 135 8.99 -23.75 -8.98
CA ASP A 135 9.32 -25.08 -9.47
C ASP A 135 8.74 -26.13 -8.51
N ASP A 136 7.49 -26.51 -8.78
CA ASP A 136 6.75 -27.54 -8.03
C ASP A 136 7.54 -28.86 -7.92
N ALA A 137 8.37 -29.19 -8.91
CA ALA A 137 9.15 -30.44 -8.90
C ALA A 137 10.31 -30.41 -7.90
N ASN A 138 10.82 -29.22 -7.58
CA ASN A 138 11.94 -29.00 -6.66
C ASN A 138 11.53 -28.25 -5.39
N HIS A 139 10.24 -28.24 -5.05
CA HIS A 139 9.68 -27.61 -3.85
C HIS A 139 10.00 -26.11 -3.71
N ASP A 140 9.94 -25.38 -4.83
CA ASP A 140 10.18 -23.93 -4.91
C ASP A 140 11.49 -23.49 -4.23
N PRO A 141 12.66 -23.80 -4.82
CA PRO A 141 13.95 -23.54 -4.18
C PRO A 141 14.19 -22.04 -3.96
N GLN A 142 14.81 -21.70 -2.83
CA GLN A 142 15.22 -20.33 -2.55
C GLN A 142 16.27 -19.88 -3.57
N TRP A 143 16.05 -18.70 -4.17
CA TRP A 143 17.01 -18.06 -5.07
C TRP A 143 17.56 -16.79 -4.44
N SER A 144 18.83 -16.50 -4.71
CA SER A 144 19.49 -15.22 -4.47
C SER A 144 19.11 -14.20 -5.56
N GLU A 145 19.33 -12.91 -5.30
CA GLU A 145 19.14 -11.86 -6.32
C GLU A 145 20.05 -12.09 -7.52
N GLU A 146 21.29 -12.52 -7.29
CA GLU A 146 22.27 -12.85 -8.32
C GLU A 146 21.77 -13.96 -9.25
N GLN A 147 21.14 -15.01 -8.72
CA GLN A 147 20.54 -16.06 -9.53
C GLN A 147 19.43 -15.52 -10.44
N ILE A 148 18.57 -14.63 -9.93
CA ILE A 148 17.48 -14.02 -10.71
C ILE A 148 18.05 -13.15 -11.85
N VAL A 149 19.05 -12.32 -11.56
CA VAL A 149 19.70 -11.46 -12.56
C VAL A 149 20.44 -12.31 -13.61
N CYS A 150 21.18 -13.33 -13.18
CA CYS A 150 21.90 -14.23 -14.08
C CYS A 150 20.97 -15.09 -14.95
N ALA A 151 19.75 -15.37 -14.50
CA ALA A 151 18.74 -16.06 -15.29
C ALA A 151 18.29 -15.27 -16.53
N LYS A 152 18.50 -13.94 -16.55
CA LYS A 152 18.18 -13.05 -17.69
C LYS A 152 16.76 -13.24 -18.22
N PHE A 153 15.80 -13.37 -17.31
CA PHE A 153 14.40 -13.51 -17.69
C PHE A 153 13.95 -12.33 -18.56
N LYS A 154 13.13 -12.61 -19.56
CA LYS A 154 12.56 -11.60 -20.45
C LYS A 154 11.05 -11.81 -20.57
N PHE A 155 10.29 -10.79 -20.21
CA PHE A 155 8.83 -10.82 -20.22
C PHE A 155 8.29 -9.55 -20.88
N ASN A 156 7.41 -9.67 -21.87
CA ASN A 156 6.86 -8.55 -22.66
C ASN A 156 7.94 -7.53 -23.10
N GLY A 157 9.10 -8.02 -23.53
CA GLY A 157 10.22 -7.19 -23.97
C GLY A 157 11.10 -6.63 -22.85
N LEU A 158 10.64 -6.61 -21.60
CA LEU A 158 11.44 -6.20 -20.44
C LEU A 158 12.39 -7.32 -20.02
N THR A 159 13.68 -7.01 -19.91
CA THR A 159 14.66 -7.92 -19.31
C THR A 159 14.75 -7.64 -17.81
N ILE A 160 14.61 -8.68 -16.98
CA ILE A 160 14.69 -8.58 -15.53
C ILE A 160 16.17 -8.53 -15.12
N GLY A 161 16.69 -7.30 -14.95
CA GLY A 161 18.03 -7.04 -14.44
C GLY A 161 18.03 -6.59 -12.98
N GLN A 162 19.16 -6.05 -12.52
CA GLN A 162 19.31 -5.58 -11.13
C GLN A 162 18.28 -4.51 -10.76
N ASP A 163 18.00 -3.57 -11.68
CA ASP A 163 17.04 -2.48 -11.43
C ASP A 163 15.63 -3.00 -11.17
N GLU A 164 15.19 -3.99 -11.97
CA GLU A 164 13.88 -4.63 -11.86
C GLU A 164 13.78 -5.50 -10.59
N VAL A 165 14.82 -6.27 -10.27
CA VAL A 165 14.91 -7.07 -9.02
C VAL A 165 14.82 -6.17 -7.79
N ASP A 166 15.60 -5.08 -7.76
CA ASP A 166 15.55 -4.14 -6.65
C ASP A 166 14.19 -3.45 -6.50
N TYR A 167 13.52 -3.12 -7.62
CA TYR A 167 12.18 -2.56 -7.57
C TYR A 167 11.21 -3.55 -6.94
N MET A 168 11.19 -4.80 -7.40
CA MET A 168 10.32 -5.85 -6.85
C MET A 168 10.62 -6.12 -5.38
N ARG A 169 11.88 -6.13 -4.94
CA ARG A 169 12.23 -6.25 -3.52
C ARG A 169 11.62 -5.12 -2.70
N LYS A 170 11.85 -3.86 -3.10
CA LYS A 170 11.32 -2.69 -2.39
C LYS A 170 9.80 -2.66 -2.39
N ALA A 171 9.17 -2.99 -3.51
CA ALA A 171 7.73 -3.09 -3.65
C ALA A 171 7.16 -4.20 -2.74
N THR A 172 7.81 -5.36 -2.65
CA THR A 172 7.39 -6.47 -1.79
C THR A 172 7.40 -6.09 -0.31
N ILE A 173 8.46 -5.41 0.14
CA ILE A 173 8.54 -4.89 1.51
C ILE A 173 7.43 -3.88 1.73
N LEU A 174 7.23 -2.94 0.80
CA LEU A 174 6.22 -1.90 0.94
C LEU A 174 4.78 -2.45 0.99
N VAL A 175 4.42 -3.39 0.10
CA VAL A 175 3.11 -4.05 0.13
C VAL A 175 2.89 -4.73 1.48
N PHE A 176 3.91 -5.40 2.01
CA PHE A 176 3.85 -6.00 3.35
C PHE A 176 3.64 -4.93 4.44
N GLU A 177 4.41 -3.84 4.44
CA GLU A 177 4.27 -2.78 5.47
C GLU A 177 2.89 -2.10 5.44
N ILE A 178 2.30 -1.90 4.24
CA ILE A 178 0.95 -1.35 4.08
C ILE A 178 -0.07 -2.30 4.72
N LEU A 179 -0.03 -3.58 4.38
CA LEU A 179 -0.98 -4.55 4.92
C LEU A 179 -0.74 -4.85 6.40
N GLU A 180 0.51 -4.79 6.88
CA GLU A 180 0.86 -4.88 8.31
C GLU A 180 0.20 -3.75 9.11
N LYS A 181 0.27 -2.50 8.60
CA LYS A 181 -0.40 -1.36 9.22
C LYS A 181 -1.91 -1.44 9.14
N ALA A 182 -2.47 -1.91 8.02
CA ALA A 182 -3.91 -2.10 7.89
C ALA A 182 -4.43 -3.12 8.92
N TRP A 183 -3.83 -4.31 8.98
CA TRP A 183 -4.25 -5.37 9.90
C TRP A 183 -4.12 -5.00 11.39
N ALA A 184 -3.21 -4.10 11.74
CA ALA A 184 -3.09 -3.59 13.10
C ALA A 184 -4.37 -2.87 13.59
N LEU A 185 -5.19 -2.31 12.68
CA LEU A 185 -6.48 -1.69 13.04
C LEU A 185 -7.49 -2.69 13.62
N ARG A 186 -7.29 -3.99 13.36
CA ARG A 186 -8.14 -5.10 13.82
C ARG A 186 -7.41 -5.99 14.83
N ASP A 187 -6.39 -5.45 15.49
CA ASP A 187 -5.54 -6.17 16.43
C ASP A 187 -5.00 -7.48 15.83
N CYS A 188 -4.59 -7.44 14.56
CA CYS A 188 -4.03 -8.60 13.87
C CYS A 188 -2.58 -8.35 13.50
N ALA A 189 -1.70 -9.26 13.89
CA ALA A 189 -0.31 -9.26 13.47
C ALA A 189 -0.17 -9.97 12.12
N LEU A 190 0.21 -9.22 11.07
CA LEU A 190 0.66 -9.80 9.81
C LEU A 190 2.10 -10.29 9.98
N ILE A 191 2.30 -11.60 9.88
CA ILE A 191 3.55 -12.25 10.28
C ILE A 191 4.52 -12.37 9.11
N ASP A 192 4.02 -12.91 8.00
CA ASP A 192 4.69 -12.99 6.73
C ASP A 192 3.67 -13.06 5.59
N MET A 193 4.12 -12.79 4.37
CA MET A 193 3.29 -12.83 3.17
C MET A 193 4.13 -13.18 1.95
N LYS A 194 3.48 -13.82 0.98
CA LYS A 194 3.99 -14.06 -0.36
C LYS A 194 3.18 -13.28 -1.39
N ILE A 195 3.86 -12.67 -2.35
CA ILE A 195 3.25 -12.07 -3.55
C ILE A 195 4.02 -12.44 -4.82
N GLU A 196 3.41 -12.20 -5.97
CA GLU A 196 4.01 -12.42 -7.30
C GLU A 196 3.83 -11.17 -8.17
N PHE A 197 4.75 -10.97 -9.11
CA PHE A 197 4.70 -9.85 -10.06
C PHE A 197 4.54 -10.35 -11.49
N GLY A 198 3.99 -9.51 -12.34
CA GLY A 198 3.94 -9.73 -13.79
C GLY A 198 4.31 -8.48 -14.56
N VAL A 199 4.69 -8.65 -15.82
CA VAL A 199 4.98 -7.56 -16.74
C VAL A 199 3.79 -7.39 -17.69
N ASP A 200 3.21 -6.19 -17.76
CA ASP A 200 2.12 -5.90 -18.70
C ASP A 200 2.65 -5.70 -20.14
N SER A 201 1.74 -5.49 -21.10
CA SER A 201 2.09 -5.28 -22.51
C SER A 201 2.89 -4.00 -22.79
N GLU A 202 2.92 -3.07 -21.84
CA GLU A 202 3.69 -1.82 -21.94
C GLU A 202 5.08 -1.96 -21.31
N GLY A 203 5.41 -3.13 -20.75
CA GLY A 203 6.68 -3.38 -20.07
C GLY A 203 6.71 -2.89 -18.62
N ASN A 204 5.56 -2.59 -18.01
CA ASN A 204 5.50 -2.20 -16.60
C ASN A 204 5.40 -3.43 -15.70
N ILE A 205 6.19 -3.44 -14.61
CA ILE A 205 6.06 -4.44 -13.55
C ILE A 205 4.87 -4.07 -12.64
N LEU A 206 3.89 -4.96 -12.57
CA LEU A 206 2.70 -4.84 -11.74
C LEU A 206 2.68 -5.93 -10.66
N LEU A 207 2.20 -5.57 -9.46
CA LEU A 207 1.77 -6.57 -8.49
C LEU A 207 0.59 -7.34 -9.10
N ALA A 208 0.73 -8.66 -9.21
CA ALA A 208 -0.21 -9.51 -9.90
C ALA A 208 -0.62 -10.70 -9.03
N ASP A 209 -1.20 -11.72 -9.65
CA ASP A 209 -1.76 -12.89 -8.99
C ASP A 209 -2.90 -12.56 -8.00
N VAL A 210 -2.87 -13.16 -6.80
CA VAL A 210 -3.90 -13.04 -5.76
C VAL A 210 -3.24 -12.86 -4.40
N ILE A 211 -3.89 -12.09 -3.53
CA ILE A 211 -3.51 -11.99 -2.12
C ILE A 211 -4.75 -12.36 -1.31
N ASP A 212 -4.76 -13.60 -0.81
CA ASP A 212 -5.84 -14.13 0.01
C ASP A 212 -5.30 -14.78 1.30
N SER A 213 -6.15 -15.53 2.02
CA SER A 213 -5.75 -16.22 3.27
C SER A 213 -4.75 -17.37 3.06
N ASP A 214 -4.42 -17.71 1.80
CA ASP A 214 -3.35 -18.63 1.44
C ASP A 214 -1.99 -17.93 1.36
N SER A 215 -1.99 -16.61 1.10
CA SER A 215 -0.83 -15.78 0.79
C SER A 215 -0.08 -15.28 2.03
N TRP A 216 -0.70 -15.26 3.21
CA TRP A 216 -0.09 -14.73 4.44
C TRP A 216 -0.19 -15.65 5.64
N ARG A 217 0.48 -15.26 6.73
CA ARG A 217 0.19 -15.69 8.10
C ARG A 217 -0.37 -14.52 8.90
N LEU A 218 -1.50 -14.74 9.56
CA LEU A 218 -2.23 -13.68 10.27
C LEU A 218 -2.64 -14.16 11.67
N TRP A 219 -2.14 -13.49 12.70
CA TRP A 219 -2.34 -13.86 14.10
C TRP A 219 -3.11 -12.77 14.85
N PRO A 220 -4.39 -13.01 15.21
CA PRO A 220 -5.14 -12.15 16.12
C PRO A 220 -4.39 -11.97 17.45
N SER A 221 -4.32 -10.73 17.92
CA SER A 221 -3.58 -10.27 19.10
C SER A 221 -2.10 -10.69 19.14
N GLY A 222 -1.52 -11.00 17.97
CA GLY A 222 -0.16 -11.54 17.87
C GLY A 222 -0.02 -12.98 18.40
N ASP A 223 -1.11 -13.67 18.71
CA ASP A 223 -1.10 -15.02 19.25
C ASP A 223 -1.20 -16.07 18.14
N LYS A 224 -0.09 -16.80 17.93
CA LYS A 224 -0.02 -17.90 16.96
C LYS A 224 -1.12 -18.95 17.16
N ARG A 225 -1.60 -19.18 18.39
CA ARG A 225 -2.66 -20.16 18.66
C ARG A 225 -4.00 -19.78 18.03
N LEU A 226 -4.19 -18.49 17.76
CA LEU A 226 -5.40 -17.94 17.15
C LEU A 226 -5.28 -17.78 15.62
N MET A 227 -4.24 -18.36 14.98
CA MET A 227 -4.01 -18.17 13.55
C MET A 227 -5.26 -18.45 12.70
N VAL A 228 -5.54 -17.54 11.77
CA VAL A 228 -6.75 -17.59 10.91
C VAL A 228 -6.42 -17.84 9.44
N ASP A 229 -5.15 -18.04 9.12
CA ASP A 229 -4.67 -18.28 7.77
C ASP A 229 -4.58 -19.78 7.43
N LYS A 230 -4.17 -20.07 6.19
CA LYS A 230 -4.03 -21.42 5.66
C LYS A 230 -3.09 -22.33 6.46
N GLN A 231 -2.23 -21.78 7.32
CA GLN A 231 -1.40 -22.59 8.21
C GLN A 231 -2.22 -23.53 9.10
N VAL A 232 -3.47 -23.17 9.45
CA VAL A 232 -4.41 -24.09 10.15
C VAL A 232 -4.58 -25.38 9.36
N TYR A 233 -4.93 -25.28 8.08
CA TYR A 233 -5.09 -26.44 7.19
C TYR A 233 -3.79 -27.21 6.97
N ARG A 234 -2.65 -26.50 6.90
CA ARG A 234 -1.32 -27.14 6.76
C ARG A 234 -0.97 -28.01 7.97
N ASN A 235 -1.36 -27.59 9.18
CA ASN A 235 -1.01 -28.27 10.44
C ASN A 235 -1.79 -29.56 10.69
N LEU A 236 -2.96 -29.74 10.07
CA LEU A 236 -3.78 -30.94 10.23
C LEU A 236 -3.03 -32.18 9.73
N THR A 237 -2.93 -33.25 10.51
CA THR A 237 -2.34 -34.52 10.03
C THR A 237 -3.35 -35.30 9.20
N THR A 238 -4.57 -35.42 9.70
CA THR A 238 -5.77 -35.92 9.01
C THR A 238 -6.76 -34.79 8.82
N VAL A 239 -7.53 -34.80 7.73
CA VAL A 239 -8.51 -33.74 7.41
C VAL A 239 -9.91 -34.32 7.47
N THR A 240 -10.73 -33.82 8.39
CA THR A 240 -12.16 -34.13 8.48
C THR A 240 -13.01 -32.98 7.91
N ALA A 241 -14.30 -33.24 7.67
CA ALA A 241 -15.23 -32.19 7.26
C ALA A 241 -15.34 -31.05 8.31
N ALA A 242 -15.32 -31.39 9.60
CA ALA A 242 -15.36 -30.41 10.69
C ALA A 242 -14.11 -29.50 10.72
N ASP A 243 -12.95 -30.05 10.36
CA ASP A 243 -11.71 -29.26 10.23
C ASP A 243 -11.81 -28.28 9.06
N LEU A 244 -12.33 -28.74 7.91
CA LEU A 244 -12.54 -27.91 6.73
C LEU A 244 -13.53 -26.76 7.01
N ASP A 245 -14.61 -27.04 7.75
CA ASP A 245 -15.56 -26.00 8.18
C ASP A 245 -14.89 -24.96 9.09
N THR A 246 -13.97 -25.37 9.95
CA THR A 246 -13.19 -24.45 10.79
C THR A 246 -12.27 -23.57 9.95
N VAL A 247 -11.55 -24.16 8.98
CA VAL A 247 -10.72 -23.39 8.04
C VAL A 247 -11.57 -22.40 7.23
N LYS A 248 -12.74 -22.82 6.75
CA LYS A 248 -13.67 -21.94 6.02
C LYS A 248 -14.18 -20.80 6.89
N ARG A 249 -14.54 -21.05 8.15
CA ARG A 249 -14.95 -20.00 9.10
C ARG A 249 -13.84 -18.98 9.33
N ASN A 250 -12.58 -19.43 9.47
CA ASN A 250 -11.43 -18.53 9.59
C ASN A 250 -11.28 -17.64 8.34
N PHE A 251 -11.41 -18.21 7.14
CA PHE A 251 -11.28 -17.43 5.90
C PHE A 251 -12.44 -16.44 5.73
N SER A 252 -13.66 -16.84 6.08
CA SER A 252 -14.82 -15.93 6.11
C SER A 252 -14.59 -14.78 7.09
N TRP A 253 -14.08 -15.07 8.30
CA TRP A 253 -13.76 -14.06 9.30
C TRP A 253 -12.74 -13.04 8.77
N VAL A 254 -11.67 -13.50 8.12
CA VAL A 254 -10.67 -12.62 7.49
C VAL A 254 -11.33 -11.72 6.44
N LYS A 255 -12.14 -12.31 5.57
CA LYS A 255 -12.87 -11.60 4.51
C LYS A 255 -13.83 -10.55 5.07
N ASP A 256 -14.48 -10.81 6.21
CA ASP A 256 -15.35 -9.85 6.90
C ASP A 256 -14.54 -8.76 7.62
N GLN A 257 -13.39 -9.08 8.23
CA GLN A 257 -12.53 -8.07 8.88
C GLN A 257 -11.96 -7.05 7.88
N LEU A 258 -11.79 -7.45 6.61
CA LEU A 258 -11.30 -6.56 5.56
C LEU A 258 -12.20 -5.34 5.29
N ASP A 259 -13.49 -5.40 5.62
CA ASP A 259 -14.41 -4.25 5.49
C ASP A 259 -14.06 -3.10 6.44
N PHE A 260 -13.31 -3.39 7.50
CA PHE A 260 -12.91 -2.43 8.51
C PHE A 260 -11.47 -1.93 8.32
N LEU A 261 -10.79 -2.34 7.24
CA LEU A 261 -9.42 -1.92 6.97
C LEU A 261 -9.33 -0.60 6.21
N THR A 262 -10.43 -0.03 5.73
CA THR A 262 -10.45 1.30 5.11
C THR A 262 -11.32 2.27 5.93
N PRO A 263 -10.94 2.58 7.20
CA PRO A 263 -11.70 3.52 8.01
C PRO A 263 -11.53 4.94 7.46
N ASN A 264 -12.59 5.74 7.55
CA ASN A 264 -12.52 7.16 7.25
C ASN A 264 -11.97 7.91 8.47
N VAL A 265 -10.69 8.27 8.44
CA VAL A 265 -10.08 9.11 9.49
C VAL A 265 -10.34 10.57 9.15
N HIS A 266 -11.11 11.27 9.99
CA HIS A 266 -11.41 12.67 9.75
C HIS A 266 -10.19 13.56 10.05
N HIS A 267 -9.70 14.25 9.02
CA HIS A 267 -8.63 15.23 9.14
C HIS A 267 -8.86 16.43 8.21
N LYS A 268 -8.24 17.57 8.55
CA LYS A 268 -8.28 18.79 7.75
C LYS A 268 -6.91 19.50 7.75
N VAL A 269 -6.49 19.97 6.58
CA VAL A 269 -5.39 20.91 6.41
C VAL A 269 -5.99 22.27 6.03
N VAL A 270 -5.61 23.32 6.73
CA VAL A 270 -6.12 24.66 6.49
C VAL A 270 -4.96 25.57 6.15
N VAL A 271 -4.96 26.10 4.92
CA VAL A 271 -3.92 27.03 4.46
C VAL A 271 -4.43 28.45 4.62
N PHE A 272 -3.81 29.21 5.52
CA PHE A 272 -4.09 30.64 5.71
C PHE A 272 -3.09 31.46 4.91
N MET A 273 -3.59 32.32 4.02
CA MET A 273 -2.78 33.27 3.29
C MET A 273 -2.99 34.70 3.78
N GLY A 274 -1.89 35.41 4.02
CA GLY A 274 -1.88 36.81 4.47
C GLY A 274 -2.41 37.80 3.43
N SER A 275 -2.37 37.41 2.15
CA SER A 275 -2.76 38.22 1.00
C SER A 275 -3.37 37.32 -0.09
N PRO A 276 -4.42 37.76 -0.80
CA PRO A 276 -4.92 37.07 -1.99
C PRO A 276 -3.87 36.91 -3.10
N ALA A 277 -2.81 37.73 -3.10
CA ALA A 277 -1.71 37.62 -4.06
C ALA A 277 -0.94 36.29 -3.94
N ASP A 278 -0.98 35.62 -2.79
CA ASP A 278 -0.27 34.38 -2.54
C ASP A 278 -1.10 33.12 -2.94
N LEU A 279 -2.25 33.32 -3.61
CA LEU A 279 -3.20 32.26 -3.95
C LEU A 279 -2.57 31.15 -4.81
N GLU A 280 -1.74 31.48 -5.79
CA GLU A 280 -1.10 30.48 -6.66
C GLU A 280 -0.18 29.54 -5.84
N HIS A 281 0.58 30.09 -4.89
CA HIS A 281 1.43 29.29 -3.98
C HIS A 281 0.58 28.39 -3.10
N CYS A 282 -0.53 28.90 -2.56
CA CYS A 282 -1.46 28.11 -1.75
C CYS A 282 -2.16 27.00 -2.55
N GLN A 283 -2.47 27.24 -3.83
CA GLN A 283 -3.02 26.24 -4.73
C GLN A 283 -2.02 25.11 -5.00
N LYS A 284 -0.71 25.39 -5.08
CA LYS A 284 0.34 24.36 -5.18
C LYS A 284 0.36 23.47 -3.93
N ILE A 285 0.29 24.06 -2.73
CA ILE A 285 0.19 23.32 -1.46
C ILE A 285 -1.07 22.43 -1.48
N ALA A 286 -2.23 23.01 -1.82
CA ALA A 286 -3.49 22.29 -1.81
C ALA A 286 -3.52 21.15 -2.84
N LYS A 287 -2.95 21.34 -4.03
CA LYS A 287 -2.83 20.29 -5.04
C LYS A 287 -1.97 19.14 -4.51
N ALA A 288 -0.76 19.43 -4.03
CA ALA A 288 0.14 18.40 -3.52
C ALA A 288 -0.45 17.63 -2.33
N ALA A 289 -1.18 18.32 -1.44
CA ALA A 289 -1.85 17.71 -0.30
C ALA A 289 -3.04 16.83 -0.72
N ARG A 290 -3.86 17.28 -1.69
CA ARG A 290 -4.98 16.48 -2.23
C ARG A 290 -4.51 15.24 -2.98
N ASP A 291 -3.41 15.34 -3.73
CA ASP A 291 -2.79 14.18 -4.39
C ASP A 291 -2.39 13.10 -3.36
N LEU A 292 -2.04 13.51 -2.14
CA LEU A 292 -1.75 12.63 -1.00
C LEU A 292 -2.99 12.19 -0.20
N GLY A 293 -4.20 12.61 -0.60
CA GLY A 293 -5.46 12.25 0.04
C GLY A 293 -5.92 13.19 1.15
N LEU A 294 -5.31 14.37 1.29
CA LEU A 294 -5.67 15.30 2.36
C LEU A 294 -6.84 16.22 1.98
N ASN A 295 -7.74 16.44 2.94
CA ASN A 295 -8.79 17.45 2.84
C ASN A 295 -8.21 18.83 3.10
N VAL A 296 -8.29 19.75 2.12
CA VAL A 296 -7.62 21.06 2.20
C VAL A 296 -8.60 22.20 1.95
N ASP A 297 -8.65 23.13 2.92
CA ASP A 297 -9.33 24.41 2.80
C ASP A 297 -8.32 25.55 2.62
N LEU A 298 -8.66 26.55 1.80
CA LEU A 298 -7.87 27.77 1.62
C LEU A 298 -8.63 28.95 2.22
N ARG A 299 -7.98 29.76 3.06
CA ARG A 299 -8.58 30.95 3.67
C ARG A 299 -7.65 32.15 3.58
N VAL A 300 -8.23 33.34 3.50
CA VAL A 300 -7.50 34.61 3.49
C VAL A 300 -7.72 35.29 4.84
N THR A 301 -6.64 35.59 5.55
CA THR A 301 -6.69 36.35 6.80
C THR A 301 -5.31 36.93 7.12
N SER A 302 -5.24 38.04 7.84
CA SER A 302 -3.98 38.73 8.12
C SER A 302 -3.84 39.00 9.61
N ALA A 303 -2.80 38.43 10.22
CA ALA A 303 -2.49 38.68 11.62
C ALA A 303 -2.15 40.15 11.93
N HIS A 304 -1.76 40.94 10.92
CA HIS A 304 -1.46 42.37 11.09
C HIS A 304 -2.64 43.28 10.83
N LYS A 305 -3.51 42.94 9.87
CA LYS A 305 -4.61 43.82 9.42
C LYS A 305 -5.97 43.42 10.00
N ALA A 306 -6.11 42.16 10.42
CA ALA A 306 -7.36 41.55 10.87
C ALA A 306 -7.07 40.47 11.92
N THR A 307 -6.38 40.86 13.00
CA THR A 307 -5.90 39.95 14.05
C THR A 307 -7.04 39.17 14.71
N GLU A 308 -8.10 39.87 15.12
CA GLU A 308 -9.29 39.24 15.74
C GLU A 308 -9.93 38.22 14.79
N GLU A 309 -10.05 38.56 13.50
CA GLU A 309 -10.62 37.64 12.50
C GLU A 309 -9.72 36.42 12.28
N THR A 310 -8.40 36.56 12.33
CA THR A 310 -7.46 35.44 12.26
C THR A 310 -7.73 34.44 13.38
N LEU A 311 -7.88 34.93 14.61
CA LEU A 311 -8.17 34.10 15.78
C LEU A 311 -9.56 33.45 15.66
N ARG A 312 -10.58 34.22 15.25
CA ARG A 312 -11.95 33.72 15.07
C ARG A 312 -12.03 32.61 14.03
N ILE A 313 -11.39 32.77 12.86
CA ILE A 313 -11.39 31.74 11.81
C ILE A 313 -10.68 30.47 12.28
N MET A 314 -9.54 30.61 12.97
CA MET A 314 -8.81 29.46 13.52
C MET A 314 -9.68 28.70 14.53
N GLN A 315 -10.32 29.39 15.48
CA GLN A 315 -11.21 28.80 16.48
C GLN A 315 -12.40 28.04 15.85
N GLN A 316 -12.91 28.49 14.70
CA GLN A 316 -13.93 27.74 13.95
C GLN A 316 -13.44 26.37 13.48
N TYR A 317 -12.15 26.26 13.13
CA TYR A 317 -11.57 24.97 12.77
C TYR A 317 -11.19 24.13 13.98
N GLU A 318 -10.91 24.75 15.13
CA GLU A 318 -10.64 24.04 16.39
C GLU A 318 -11.88 23.32 16.95
N ASP A 319 -13.08 23.69 16.51
CA ASP A 319 -14.33 22.94 16.75
C ASP A 319 -14.35 21.64 15.93
N THR A 320 -13.44 20.73 16.27
CA THR A 320 -13.29 19.43 15.62
C THR A 320 -12.80 18.37 16.60
N HIS A 321 -13.17 17.13 16.33
CA HIS A 321 -12.61 15.94 16.98
C HIS A 321 -11.63 15.18 16.06
N GLY A 322 -11.41 15.68 14.83
CA GLY A 322 -10.47 15.11 13.88
C GLY A 322 -9.07 15.72 14.00
N ALA A 323 -8.14 15.22 13.19
CA ALA A 323 -6.81 15.84 13.07
C ALA A 323 -6.89 17.17 12.31
N LEU A 324 -6.13 18.17 12.78
CA LEU A 324 -6.08 19.49 12.17
C LEU A 324 -4.62 19.95 12.06
N VAL A 325 -4.25 20.46 10.89
CA VAL A 325 -2.93 21.07 10.62
C VAL A 325 -3.14 22.42 9.94
N PHE A 326 -2.49 23.46 10.47
CA PHE A 326 -2.48 24.78 9.84
C PHE A 326 -1.21 24.99 9.03
N ILE A 327 -1.36 25.58 7.85
CA ILE A 327 -0.23 26.04 7.03
C ILE A 327 -0.37 27.57 6.87
N ALA A 328 0.63 28.30 7.35
CA ALA A 328 0.69 29.75 7.26
C ALA A 328 1.53 30.19 6.05
N VAL A 329 0.90 30.92 5.14
CA VAL A 329 1.52 31.50 3.95
C VAL A 329 1.49 33.03 4.09
N ALA A 330 2.64 33.62 4.39
CA ALA A 330 2.80 35.07 4.44
C ALA A 330 4.17 35.46 3.91
N GLY A 331 4.21 36.37 2.93
CA GLY A 331 5.45 37.01 2.49
C GLY A 331 5.91 38.13 3.42
N ARG A 332 7.12 38.65 3.21
CA ARG A 332 7.74 39.69 4.06
C ARG A 332 7.91 39.18 5.50
N SER A 333 7.70 40.04 6.49
CA SER A 333 7.69 39.66 7.90
C SER A 333 6.46 38.81 8.22
N ASN A 334 6.63 37.49 8.32
CA ASN A 334 5.57 36.54 8.63
C ASN A 334 5.17 36.63 10.12
N GLY A 335 4.15 37.44 10.42
CA GLY A 335 3.48 37.41 11.73
C GLY A 335 2.33 36.39 11.82
N LEU A 336 1.86 35.87 10.68
CA LEU A 336 0.69 34.98 10.63
C LEU A 336 0.99 33.64 11.32
N GLY A 337 2.10 33.00 10.97
CA GLY A 337 2.50 31.73 11.59
C GLY A 337 2.71 31.81 13.10
N PRO A 338 3.56 32.74 13.59
CA PRO A 338 3.78 32.92 15.02
C PRO A 338 2.49 33.22 15.81
N VAL A 339 1.60 34.06 15.28
CA VAL A 339 0.32 34.37 15.93
C VAL A 339 -0.57 33.13 16.03
N LEU A 340 -0.70 32.34 14.97
CA LEU A 340 -1.43 31.07 15.04
C LEU A 340 -0.79 30.13 16.07
N SER A 341 0.53 29.94 15.99
CA SER A 341 1.27 29.02 16.86
C SER A 341 1.18 29.37 18.35
N GLY A 342 0.98 30.64 18.70
CA GLY A 342 0.82 31.06 20.09
C GLY A 342 -0.59 30.90 20.63
N ASN A 343 -1.57 30.65 19.76
CA ASN A 343 -2.99 30.66 20.10
C ASN A 343 -3.73 29.36 19.75
N THR A 344 -3.02 28.36 19.20
CA THR A 344 -3.56 27.01 18.95
C THR A 344 -2.63 25.94 19.50
N SER A 345 -3.21 24.80 19.87
CA SER A 345 -2.46 23.57 20.22
C SER A 345 -2.20 22.66 19.02
N TYR A 346 -2.76 22.98 17.85
CA TYR A 346 -2.55 22.21 16.63
C TYR A 346 -1.24 22.59 15.92
N PRO A 347 -0.62 21.68 15.13
CA PRO A 347 0.60 21.98 14.40
C PRO A 347 0.42 23.15 13.42
N VAL A 348 1.36 24.11 13.47
CA VAL A 348 1.43 25.25 12.54
C VAL A 348 2.72 25.16 11.74
N ILE A 349 2.58 25.13 10.41
CA ILE A 349 3.70 25.04 9.46
C ILE A 349 3.78 26.34 8.67
N ASN A 350 4.90 27.05 8.77
CA ASN A 350 5.20 28.19 7.91
C ASN A 350 5.63 27.71 6.53
N CYS A 351 5.00 28.23 5.48
CA CYS A 351 5.40 28.05 4.09
C CYS A 351 5.38 29.39 3.34
N PRO A 352 6.35 30.28 3.60
CA PRO A 352 6.39 31.60 2.96
C PRO A 352 6.47 31.47 1.43
N PRO A 353 5.82 32.36 0.67
CA PRO A 353 5.83 32.33 -0.79
C PRO A 353 7.23 32.69 -1.36
N PRO A 354 7.56 32.26 -2.59
CA PRO A 354 8.82 32.60 -3.23
C PRO A 354 9.01 34.11 -3.38
N SER A 355 10.20 34.61 -3.06
CA SER A 355 10.59 36.01 -3.24
C SER A 355 12.11 36.15 -3.26
N ASP A 356 12.64 37.13 -3.98
CA ASP A 356 14.07 37.50 -3.92
C ASP A 356 14.49 37.91 -2.50
N LYS A 357 13.53 38.38 -1.69
CA LYS A 357 13.74 38.79 -0.30
C LYS A 357 13.63 37.65 0.70
N LEU A 358 13.35 36.41 0.25
CA LEU A 358 13.14 35.28 1.15
C LEU A 358 14.35 35.03 2.06
N VAL A 359 15.57 35.32 1.62
CA VAL A 359 16.79 35.19 2.45
C VAL A 359 16.73 36.08 3.70
N GLN A 360 16.16 37.28 3.57
CA GLN A 360 15.94 38.18 4.70
C GLN A 360 14.65 37.85 5.44
N ASP A 361 13.58 37.58 4.70
CA ASP A 361 12.23 37.40 5.24
C ASP A 361 12.08 36.07 6.02
N ILE A 362 12.83 35.02 5.67
CA ILE A 362 12.70 33.68 6.29
C ILE A 362 12.95 33.69 7.80
N TRP A 363 13.80 34.59 8.30
CA TRP A 363 14.07 34.72 9.74
C TRP A 363 12.82 35.03 10.55
N SER A 364 11.85 35.74 9.96
CA SER A 364 10.55 35.98 10.60
C SER A 364 9.73 34.70 10.85
N SER A 365 10.01 33.60 10.14
CA SER A 365 9.39 32.29 10.34
C SER A 365 10.23 31.36 11.23
N LEU A 366 11.56 31.58 11.28
CA LEU A 366 12.51 30.72 12.01
C LEU A 366 12.73 31.15 13.46
N SER A 367 13.03 32.43 13.70
CA SER A 367 13.43 32.93 15.02
C SER A 367 12.23 33.45 15.81
N VAL A 368 11.39 32.52 16.26
CA VAL A 368 10.19 32.83 17.03
C VAL A 368 10.46 32.99 18.54
N PRO A 369 9.64 33.77 19.28
CA PRO A 369 9.69 33.83 20.73
C PRO A 369 9.59 32.46 21.41
N SER A 370 10.14 32.35 22.62
CA SER A 370 10.07 31.13 23.43
C SER A 370 8.61 30.73 23.69
N GLY A 371 8.32 29.42 23.67
CA GLY A 371 6.99 28.87 23.87
C GLY A 371 6.20 28.64 22.58
N LEU A 372 6.73 29.02 21.42
CA LEU A 372 6.13 28.75 20.11
C LEU A 372 6.77 27.54 19.42
N GLY A 373 5.93 26.67 18.87
CA GLY A 373 6.33 25.40 18.24
C GLY A 373 6.18 25.37 16.72
N CYS A 374 5.99 26.52 16.05
CA CYS A 374 5.81 26.53 14.59
C CYS A 374 7.07 26.05 13.87
N SER A 375 6.87 25.16 12.89
CA SER A 375 7.93 24.71 11.98
C SER A 375 7.97 25.58 10.73
N THR A 376 9.08 25.52 9.98
CA THR A 376 9.20 26.22 8.70
C THR A 376 9.65 25.27 7.60
N VAL A 377 8.97 25.31 6.47
CA VAL A 377 9.31 24.62 5.23
C VAL A 377 9.25 25.61 4.07
N ILE A 378 10.13 25.47 3.09
CA ILE A 378 10.29 26.50 2.04
C ILE A 378 9.39 26.23 0.82
N TYR A 379 9.25 24.97 0.43
CA TYR A 379 8.54 24.63 -0.81
C TYR A 379 7.10 24.19 -0.55
N PRO A 380 6.15 24.55 -1.43
CA PRO A 380 4.75 24.21 -1.24
C PRO A 380 4.52 22.68 -1.18
N ASP A 381 5.21 21.91 -2.01
CA ASP A 381 5.15 20.45 -2.00
C ASP A 381 5.66 19.88 -0.66
N SER A 382 6.72 20.48 -0.09
CA SER A 382 7.25 20.05 1.21
C SER A 382 6.31 20.37 2.38
N ALA A 383 5.51 21.45 2.29
CA ALA A 383 4.47 21.75 3.27
C ALA A 383 3.34 20.73 3.24
N ALA A 384 2.89 20.37 2.05
CA ALA A 384 1.92 19.30 1.86
C ALA A 384 2.45 17.95 2.39
N LEU A 385 3.73 17.63 2.12
CA LEU A 385 4.37 16.42 2.62
C LEU A 385 4.49 16.40 4.15
N MET A 386 4.86 17.51 4.79
CA MET A 386 4.93 17.61 6.25
C MET A 386 3.53 17.44 6.88
N ALA A 387 2.50 18.08 6.32
CA ALA A 387 1.13 17.88 6.77
C ALA A 387 0.66 16.42 6.61
N ALA A 388 0.98 15.79 5.47
CA ALA A 388 0.68 14.37 5.22
C ALA A 388 1.45 13.45 6.17
N GLN A 389 2.70 13.75 6.52
CA GLN A 389 3.48 12.95 7.47
C GLN A 389 2.89 12.99 8.88
N ILE A 390 2.37 14.15 9.30
CA ILE A 390 1.68 14.31 10.59
C ILE A 390 0.37 13.52 10.58
N ILE A 391 -0.49 13.73 9.57
CA ILE A 391 -1.78 13.05 9.45
C ILE A 391 -1.61 11.54 9.27
N GLY A 392 -0.56 11.11 8.56
CA GLY A 392 -0.21 9.71 8.34
C GLY A 392 0.14 8.93 9.61
N LEU A 393 0.33 9.59 10.75
CA LEU A 393 0.43 8.91 12.05
C LEU A 393 -0.90 8.29 12.49
N GLN A 394 -2.03 8.83 12.03
CA GLN A 394 -3.38 8.34 12.33
C GLN A 394 -4.01 7.65 11.11
N ASP A 395 -3.73 8.12 9.90
CA ASP A 395 -4.24 7.55 8.65
C ASP A 395 -3.16 6.73 7.92
N TYR A 396 -3.31 5.40 7.92
CA TYR A 396 -2.31 4.54 7.29
C TYR A 396 -2.32 4.60 5.74
N ILE A 397 -3.41 5.05 5.10
CA ILE A 397 -3.48 5.24 3.64
C ILE A 397 -2.66 6.46 3.23
N VAL A 398 -2.76 7.57 3.97
CA VAL A 398 -1.90 8.75 3.77
C VAL A 398 -0.43 8.36 3.97
N TRP A 399 -0.13 7.61 5.03
CA TRP A 399 1.21 7.05 5.23
C TRP A 399 1.66 6.18 4.06
N ALA A 400 0.78 5.33 3.52
CA ALA A 400 1.10 4.45 2.41
C ALA A 400 1.42 5.23 1.13
N ARG A 401 0.64 6.28 0.81
CA ARG A 401 0.91 7.16 -0.33
C ARG A 401 2.26 7.85 -0.23
N LEU A 402 2.67 8.28 0.96
CA LEU A 402 4.02 8.84 1.19
C LEU A 402 5.12 7.82 0.85
N ARG A 403 4.95 6.57 1.29
CA ARG A 403 5.91 5.48 1.03
C ARG A 403 5.95 5.06 -0.43
N VAL A 404 4.80 5.01 -1.10
CA VAL A 404 4.70 4.78 -2.54
C VAL A 404 5.40 5.89 -3.31
N LYS A 405 5.19 7.17 -2.96
CA LYS A 405 5.89 8.29 -3.57
C LYS A 405 7.42 8.15 -3.45
N GLN A 406 7.93 7.70 -2.30
CA GLN A 406 9.37 7.42 -2.13
C GLN A 406 9.87 6.32 -3.07
N LEU A 407 9.10 5.23 -3.20
CA LEU A 407 9.41 4.14 -4.13
C LEU A 407 9.43 4.65 -5.59
N GLU A 408 8.43 5.42 -6.00
CA GLU A 408 8.31 5.93 -7.36
C GLU A 408 9.42 6.92 -7.71
N MET A 409 9.80 7.82 -6.80
CA MET A 409 10.93 8.74 -7.01
C MET A 409 12.24 7.96 -7.19
N ALA A 410 12.49 6.94 -6.37
CA ALA A 410 13.68 6.10 -6.51
C ALA A 410 13.69 5.31 -7.82
N THR A 411 12.54 4.80 -8.26
CA THR A 411 12.39 4.12 -9.56
C THR A 411 12.61 5.09 -10.72
N ALA A 412 12.06 6.31 -10.66
CA ALA A 412 12.23 7.32 -11.69
C ALA A 412 13.70 7.73 -11.86
N LEU A 413 14.46 7.85 -10.76
CA LEU A 413 15.90 8.12 -10.81
C LEU A 413 16.67 7.02 -11.55
N ARG A 414 16.33 5.75 -11.31
CA ARG A 414 16.95 4.62 -12.03
C ARG A 414 16.59 4.59 -13.50
N GLN A 415 15.35 4.88 -13.84
CA GLN A 415 14.92 4.99 -15.23
C GLN A 415 15.65 6.14 -15.95
N ALA A 416 15.86 7.27 -15.27
CA ALA A 416 16.65 8.38 -15.79
C ALA A 416 18.12 8.00 -15.99
N ASP A 417 18.75 7.35 -15.00
CA ASP A 417 20.13 6.84 -15.11
C ASP A 417 20.28 5.85 -16.27
N LYS A 418 19.38 4.86 -16.36
CA LYS A 418 19.36 3.85 -17.43
C LYS A 418 19.22 4.46 -18.83
N LYS A 419 18.48 5.57 -18.97
CA LYS A 419 18.33 6.31 -20.24
C LYS A 419 19.57 7.12 -20.63
N ILE A 420 20.43 7.48 -19.67
CA ILE A 420 21.65 8.27 -19.92
C ILE A 420 22.86 7.35 -20.14
N ARG A 421 22.89 6.17 -19.50
CA ARG A 421 23.97 5.18 -19.68
C ARG A 421 23.92 4.45 -21.03
N ASN A 422 22.74 4.34 -21.62
CA ASN A 422 22.50 3.80 -22.96
C ASN A 422 22.44 4.94 -23.97
#